data_AF-E4YJQ4-F1
#
_entry.id   AF-E4YJQ4-F1
#
_cell.length_a   1.000
_cell.length_b   1.000
_cell.length_c   1.000
_cell.angle_alpha   90.00
_cell.angle_beta   90.00
_cell.angle_gamma   90.00
#
_symmetry.space_group_name_H-M   'P 1'
#
loop_
_entity.id
_entity.type
_entity.pdbx_description
1 polymer ?
#
loop_
_entity_poly.entity_id
_entity_poly.type
_entity_poly.pdbx_seq_one_letter_code
_entity_poly.pdbx_strand_id
1 'polypeptide(L)'
;MKFSLALLAAVSAESSAERRLAKIEEAAADFKNLADNHEPLTDARRAKINKQANRLMVDIRQIDASACPEEAADEGADLDVNMNFVELCEDSGSFPSMVRSYARRFGCVEGFPKRNFLKRLTQRSHKLKRVTRKYANCDKLETTATAQYRCDFVPGSIPVTGTIHLEERMIDGVLGVHFYGTIQSGDGGFTDGKHGFHVHSSGDPSNKCAGHGGHFASASDQIHGPYTAPLPDRHAGDLGNVVVNNGAAHIDIFDKIVSLDENSPEYVGNRGIVFHALEDDGNPERSPTSTGNAGPRLACCAITKD
;
A
#
# COMPACT_ATOMS: atom_id res chain seq x y z
N MET A 1 -2.14 -6.05 2.50
CA MET A 1 -1.17 -6.67 3.44
C MET A 1 0.18 -6.01 3.22
N LYS A 2 0.80 -5.39 4.23
CA LYS A 2 2.16 -4.83 4.08
C LYS A 2 3.06 -5.92 3.52
N PHE A 3 3.81 -5.65 2.45
CA PHE A 3 4.82 -6.56 1.88
C PHE A 3 5.66 -7.24 2.97
N SER A 4 5.93 -6.52 4.07
CA SER A 4 6.64 -7.03 5.23
C SER A 4 5.97 -8.22 5.94
N LEU A 5 4.64 -8.31 6.03
CA LEU A 5 3.92 -9.38 6.75
C LEU A 5 3.90 -10.69 5.97
N ALA A 6 3.61 -10.63 4.66
CA ALA A 6 3.62 -11.81 3.80
C ALA A 6 5.05 -12.39 3.69
N LEU A 7 6.04 -11.52 3.63
CA LEU A 7 7.46 -11.87 3.64
C LEU A 7 7.93 -12.46 4.97
N LEU A 8 7.44 -11.94 6.09
CA LEU A 8 7.65 -12.56 7.41
C LEU A 8 7.03 -13.95 7.50
N ALA A 9 5.87 -14.17 6.87
CA ALA A 9 5.25 -15.49 6.82
C ALA A 9 6.11 -16.48 6.02
N ALA A 10 6.61 -16.11 4.83
CA ALA A 10 7.51 -16.99 4.05
C ALA A 10 8.85 -17.28 4.71
N VAL A 11 9.40 -16.33 5.47
CA VAL A 11 10.59 -16.58 6.29
C VAL A 11 10.22 -17.44 7.51
N SER A 12 9.04 -17.28 8.09
CA SER A 12 8.61 -18.08 9.25
C SER A 12 8.22 -19.52 8.88
N ALA A 13 7.79 -19.77 7.63
CA ALA A 13 7.49 -21.11 7.12
C ALA A 13 8.75 -21.99 6.94
N GLU A 14 9.94 -21.39 6.88
CA GLU A 14 11.19 -22.15 6.78
C GLU A 14 11.69 -22.60 8.14
N SER A 15 11.83 -23.91 8.31
CA SER A 15 12.28 -24.52 9.56
C SER A 15 13.76 -24.23 9.89
N SER A 16 14.62 -24.12 8.87
CA SER A 16 16.07 -23.93 9.06
C SER A 16 16.49 -22.45 9.06
N ALA A 17 17.38 -22.07 9.97
CA ALA A 17 17.93 -20.72 10.03
C ALA A 17 18.69 -20.32 8.76
N GLU A 18 19.38 -21.27 8.13
CA GLU A 18 20.11 -21.09 6.88
C GLU A 18 19.16 -20.73 5.74
N ARG A 19 18.02 -21.42 5.62
CA ARG A 19 17.01 -21.14 4.59
C ARG A 19 16.34 -19.79 4.80
N ARG A 20 16.06 -19.44 6.06
CA ARG A 20 15.54 -18.11 6.41
C ARG A 20 16.52 -17.01 6.00
N LEU A 21 17.82 -17.19 6.28
CA LEU A 21 18.86 -16.25 5.87
C LEU A 21 18.96 -16.15 4.34
N ALA A 22 18.89 -17.28 3.62
CA ALA A 22 18.94 -17.31 2.16
C ALA A 22 17.82 -16.45 1.52
N LYS A 23 16.59 -16.51 2.05
CA LYS A 23 15.49 -15.64 1.60
C LYS A 23 15.80 -14.14 1.79
N ILE A 24 16.45 -13.77 2.90
CA ILE A 24 16.89 -12.37 3.11
C ILE A 24 17.97 -11.96 2.09
N GLU A 25 18.84 -12.88 1.70
CA GLU A 25 19.89 -12.65 0.69
C GLU A 25 19.31 -12.46 -0.72
N GLU A 26 18.32 -13.27 -1.09
CA GLU A 26 17.56 -13.12 -2.33
C GLU A 26 16.88 -11.74 -2.38
N ALA A 27 16.20 -11.35 -1.29
CA ALA A 27 15.62 -10.02 -1.19
C ALA A 27 16.64 -8.89 -1.41
N ALA A 28 17.85 -9.08 -0.87
CA ALA A 28 18.90 -8.09 -1.00
C ALA A 28 19.41 -8.03 -2.44
N ALA A 29 19.42 -9.15 -3.17
CA ALA A 29 19.75 -9.19 -4.59
C ALA A 29 18.69 -8.45 -5.40
N ASP A 30 17.41 -8.72 -5.17
CA ASP A 30 16.30 -8.06 -5.87
C ASP A 30 16.26 -6.56 -5.61
N PHE A 31 16.39 -6.14 -4.36
CA PHE A 31 16.47 -4.72 -4.00
C PHE A 31 17.64 -4.01 -4.71
N LYS A 32 18.78 -4.70 -4.85
CA LYS A 32 19.93 -4.15 -5.59
C LYS A 32 19.66 -4.15 -7.10
N ASN A 33 19.00 -5.16 -7.64
CA ASN A 33 18.60 -5.19 -9.05
C ASN A 33 17.67 -4.02 -9.37
N LEU A 34 16.73 -3.69 -8.49
CA LEU A 34 15.91 -2.48 -8.62
C LEU A 34 16.77 -1.21 -8.59
N ALA A 35 17.71 -1.10 -7.65
CA ALA A 35 18.65 0.03 -7.61
C ALA A 35 19.52 0.12 -8.87
N ASP A 36 19.82 -1.03 -9.48
CA ASP A 36 20.63 -1.17 -10.66
C ASP A 36 19.82 -0.98 -11.97
N ASN A 37 18.50 -0.96 -11.93
CA ASN A 37 17.67 -0.75 -13.11
C ASN A 37 16.83 0.54 -13.05
N HIS A 38 16.84 1.25 -11.92
CA HIS A 38 16.09 2.50 -11.76
C HIS A 38 16.77 3.66 -12.49
N GLU A 39 16.01 4.33 -13.36
CA GLU A 39 16.42 5.55 -14.05
C GLU A 39 15.71 6.77 -13.43
N PRO A 40 16.37 7.95 -13.33
CA PRO A 40 17.76 8.23 -13.67
C PRO A 40 18.70 8.14 -12.45
N LEU A 41 19.21 6.94 -12.09
CA LEU A 41 20.32 6.80 -11.14
C LEU A 41 21.67 6.76 -11.85
N THR A 42 22.58 7.64 -11.44
CA THR A 42 23.99 7.54 -11.83
C THR A 42 24.71 6.42 -11.06
N ASP A 43 25.78 5.85 -11.63
CA ASP A 43 26.60 4.81 -10.99
C ASP A 43 27.08 5.20 -9.59
N ALA A 44 27.49 6.47 -9.41
CA ALA A 44 27.94 6.98 -8.13
C ALA A 44 26.83 6.99 -7.06
N ARG A 45 25.56 7.17 -7.47
CA ARG A 45 24.40 7.15 -6.58
C ARG A 45 24.00 5.72 -6.24
N ARG A 46 23.94 4.85 -7.24
CA ARG A 46 23.73 3.41 -7.13
C ARG A 46 24.72 2.74 -6.18
N ALA A 47 26.01 3.03 -6.35
CA ALA A 47 27.06 2.52 -5.46
C ALA A 47 26.84 2.90 -3.99
N LYS A 48 26.24 4.07 -3.71
CA LYS A 48 25.92 4.48 -2.32
C LYS A 48 24.76 3.70 -1.72
N ILE A 49 23.75 3.37 -2.53
CA ILE A 49 22.60 2.52 -2.15
C ILE A 49 23.10 1.10 -1.88
N ASN A 50 23.78 0.49 -2.85
CA ASN A 50 24.32 -0.87 -2.75
C ASN A 50 25.29 -1.01 -1.56
N LYS A 51 26.09 0.03 -1.27
CA LYS A 51 26.95 0.08 -0.08
C LYS A 51 26.16 0.01 1.23
N GLN A 52 24.98 0.63 1.33
CA GLN A 52 24.17 0.52 2.55
C GLN A 52 23.44 -0.83 2.64
N ALA A 53 22.94 -1.36 1.52
CA ALA A 53 22.34 -2.70 1.47
C ALA A 53 23.33 -3.78 1.90
N ASN A 54 24.54 -3.78 1.34
CA ASN A 54 25.60 -4.70 1.72
C ASN A 54 25.97 -4.62 3.21
N ARG A 55 25.94 -3.41 3.80
CA ARG A 55 26.22 -3.23 5.24
C ARG A 55 25.15 -3.87 6.13
N LEU A 56 23.90 -3.87 5.71
CA LEU A 56 22.82 -4.54 6.43
C LEU A 56 22.98 -6.06 6.34
N MET A 57 23.32 -6.57 5.15
CA MET A 57 23.57 -8.01 4.97
C MET A 57 24.76 -8.49 5.80
N VAL A 58 25.84 -7.71 5.87
CA VAL A 58 26.97 -8.01 6.76
C VAL A 58 26.56 -8.06 8.23
N ASP A 59 25.63 -7.22 8.68
CA ASP A 59 25.15 -7.30 10.07
C ASP A 59 24.26 -8.52 10.28
N ILE A 60 23.33 -8.80 9.38
CA ILE A 60 22.41 -9.94 9.50
C ILE A 60 23.14 -11.27 9.54
N ARG A 61 24.21 -11.44 8.74
CA ARG A 61 25.06 -12.63 8.76
C ARG A 61 25.81 -12.87 10.07
N GLN A 62 25.88 -11.86 10.96
CA GLN A 62 26.52 -12.00 12.27
C GLN A 62 25.55 -12.53 13.35
N ILE A 63 24.26 -12.68 13.04
CA ILE A 63 23.31 -13.28 13.95
C ILE A 63 23.58 -14.77 14.00
N ASP A 64 24.00 -15.26 15.16
CA ASP A 64 24.08 -16.69 15.45
C ASP A 64 22.68 -17.19 15.84
N ALA A 65 21.93 -17.64 14.85
CA ALA A 65 20.58 -18.17 15.07
C ALA A 65 20.58 -19.52 15.80
N SER A 66 21.71 -20.24 15.83
CA SER A 66 21.83 -21.53 16.55
C SER A 66 21.90 -21.34 18.07
N ALA A 67 22.33 -20.16 18.52
CA ALA A 67 22.34 -19.78 19.93
C ALA A 67 20.96 -19.40 20.47
N CYS A 68 19.94 -19.35 19.62
CA CYS A 68 18.59 -19.00 20.03
C CYS A 68 17.78 -20.24 20.43
N PRO A 69 17.00 -20.18 21.52
CA PRO A 69 16.12 -21.28 21.89
C PRO A 69 15.19 -21.59 20.71
N GLU A 70 14.99 -22.87 20.41
CA GLU A 70 13.98 -23.30 19.44
C GLU A 70 12.60 -22.92 19.99
N GLU A 71 12.09 -21.74 19.63
CA GLU A 71 10.66 -21.47 19.78
C GLU A 71 9.93 -22.37 18.80
N ALA A 72 8.98 -23.16 19.32
CA ALA A 72 8.15 -24.08 18.56
C ALA A 72 7.69 -23.42 17.26
N ALA A 73 8.11 -24.00 16.14
CA ALA A 73 7.57 -23.64 14.85
C ALA A 73 6.05 -23.78 14.94
N ASP A 74 5.34 -22.67 14.81
CA ASP A 74 3.90 -22.71 14.57
C ASP A 74 3.75 -23.41 13.21
N GLU A 75 3.29 -24.66 13.21
CA GLU A 75 2.99 -25.41 12.00
C GLU A 75 1.85 -24.68 11.28
N GLY A 76 2.19 -23.80 10.35
CA GLY A 76 1.23 -22.87 9.78
C GLY A 76 1.64 -22.35 8.41
N ALA A 77 1.30 -23.15 7.40
CA ALA A 77 1.21 -22.83 5.97
C ALA A 77 2.53 -22.62 5.20
N ASP A 78 2.82 -23.59 4.33
CA ASP A 78 3.51 -23.38 3.07
C ASP A 78 2.74 -22.30 2.29
N LEU A 79 3.17 -21.06 2.45
CA LEU A 79 2.78 -19.97 1.57
C LEU A 79 4.01 -19.62 0.75
N ASP A 80 3.94 -19.98 -0.52
CA ASP A 80 4.84 -19.52 -1.56
C ASP A 80 4.63 -18.00 -1.74
N VAL A 81 5.21 -17.21 -0.83
CA VAL A 81 5.13 -15.75 -0.91
C VAL A 81 6.30 -15.26 -1.72
N ASN A 82 6.00 -14.97 -2.98
CA ASN A 82 6.91 -14.35 -3.91
C ASN A 82 7.40 -12.98 -3.37
N MET A 83 8.72 -12.79 -3.34
CA MET A 83 9.40 -11.61 -2.80
C MET A 83 9.50 -10.48 -3.83
N ASN A 84 8.47 -10.32 -4.66
CA ASN A 84 8.51 -9.45 -5.84
C ASN A 84 8.59 -7.97 -5.45
N PHE A 85 9.79 -7.47 -5.18
CA PHE A 85 10.01 -6.04 -5.22
C PHE A 85 9.83 -5.58 -6.67
N VAL A 86 8.96 -4.60 -6.87
CA VAL A 86 8.57 -4.14 -8.22
C VAL A 86 9.20 -2.78 -8.51
N GLU A 87 9.25 -1.90 -7.49
CA GLU A 87 9.70 -0.53 -7.69
C GLU A 87 10.62 -0.06 -6.55
N LEU A 88 11.77 0.50 -6.89
CA LEU A 88 12.79 0.89 -5.91
C LEU A 88 12.28 1.91 -4.87
N CYS A 89 11.43 2.84 -5.29
CA CYS A 89 10.98 3.93 -4.42
C CYS A 89 9.89 3.48 -3.44
N GLU A 90 8.91 2.70 -3.90
CA GLU A 90 7.93 2.01 -3.06
C GLU A 90 8.63 1.06 -2.07
N ASP A 91 9.58 0.25 -2.58
CA ASP A 91 10.25 -0.78 -1.79
C ASP A 91 11.44 -0.29 -0.98
N SER A 92 11.77 1.00 -1.07
CA SER A 92 12.81 1.66 -0.28
C SER A 92 12.63 1.48 1.24
N GLY A 93 11.39 1.27 1.68
CA GLY A 93 11.04 0.94 3.07
C GLY A 93 10.89 -0.56 3.36
N SER A 94 10.52 -1.36 2.37
CA SER A 94 10.17 -2.79 2.49
C SER A 94 11.38 -3.63 2.89
N PHE A 95 12.45 -3.62 2.08
CA PHE A 95 13.66 -4.40 2.34
C PHE A 95 14.31 -4.09 3.71
N PRO A 96 14.58 -2.81 4.09
CA PRO A 96 15.15 -2.52 5.40
C PRO A 96 14.25 -2.94 6.56
N SER A 97 12.94 -2.98 6.37
CA SER A 97 11.97 -3.38 7.39
C SER A 97 11.93 -4.89 7.57
N MET A 98 11.98 -5.65 6.46
CA MET A 98 12.18 -7.09 6.48
C MET A 98 13.42 -7.47 7.29
N VAL A 99 14.56 -6.84 7.01
CA VAL A 99 15.82 -7.06 7.73
C VAL A 99 15.67 -6.85 9.24
N ARG A 100 14.98 -5.78 9.67
CA ARG A 100 14.72 -5.53 11.10
C ARG A 100 13.80 -6.59 11.70
N SER A 101 12.81 -7.05 10.94
CA SER A 101 11.85 -8.02 11.43
C SER A 101 12.48 -9.40 11.60
N TYR A 102 13.28 -9.84 10.62
CA TYR A 102 14.10 -11.04 10.73
C TYR A 102 14.92 -11.05 12.02
N ALA A 103 15.66 -9.97 12.27
CA ALA A 103 16.52 -9.87 13.46
C ALA A 103 15.75 -9.85 14.78
N ARG A 104 14.50 -9.37 14.80
CA ARG A 104 13.65 -9.37 16.00
C ARG A 104 12.97 -10.71 16.24
N ARG A 105 12.59 -11.40 15.16
CA ARG A 105 11.81 -12.64 15.23
C ARG A 105 12.69 -13.87 15.42
N PHE A 106 13.85 -13.90 14.75
CA PHE A 106 14.75 -15.06 14.74
C PHE A 106 16.10 -14.78 15.42
N GLY A 107 16.30 -13.55 15.90
CA GLY A 107 17.46 -13.18 16.68
C GLY A 107 17.12 -13.09 18.17
N CYS A 108 17.97 -13.68 18.99
CA CYS A 108 17.96 -13.61 20.44
C CYS A 108 19.16 -12.78 20.93
N VAL A 109 19.15 -12.39 22.22
CA VAL A 109 20.22 -11.57 22.80
C VAL A 109 21.57 -12.31 22.78
N GLU A 110 21.52 -13.63 22.96
CA GLU A 110 22.63 -14.57 22.98
C GLU A 110 23.25 -14.75 21.59
N GLY A 111 22.42 -14.73 20.54
CA GLY A 111 22.83 -14.84 19.15
C GLY A 111 23.34 -13.53 18.54
N PHE A 112 23.24 -12.40 19.25
CA PHE A 112 23.75 -11.13 18.75
C PHE A 112 25.23 -10.94 19.06
N PRO A 113 26.04 -10.45 18.10
CA PRO A 113 27.48 -10.27 18.30
C PRO A 113 27.80 -9.19 19.35
N LYS A 114 26.85 -8.29 19.64
CA LYS A 114 26.98 -7.19 20.62
C LYS A 114 25.62 -6.84 21.22
N ARG A 115 25.62 -6.41 22.48
CA ARG A 115 24.40 -5.93 23.19
C ARG A 115 23.63 -4.81 22.47
N ASN A 116 24.32 -3.94 21.72
CA ASN A 116 23.70 -2.85 20.98
C ASN A 116 23.41 -3.17 19.50
N PHE A 117 23.51 -4.45 19.10
CA PHE A 117 23.38 -4.89 17.73
C PHE A 117 22.05 -4.44 17.11
N LEU A 118 20.92 -4.75 17.74
CA LEU A 118 19.58 -4.42 17.22
C LEU A 118 19.38 -2.91 17.03
N LYS A 119 19.94 -2.10 17.94
CA LYS A 119 19.93 -0.63 17.84
C LYS A 119 20.74 -0.16 16.62
N ARG A 120 21.95 -0.71 16.42
CA ARG A 120 22.80 -0.37 15.26
C ARG A 120 22.17 -0.83 13.94
N LEU A 121 21.60 -2.02 13.90
CA LEU A 121 20.89 -2.56 12.75
C LEU A 121 19.72 -1.64 12.38
N THR A 122 18.89 -1.26 13.35
CA THR A 122 17.77 -0.33 13.14
C THR A 122 18.23 1.01 12.56
N GLN A 123 19.29 1.60 13.10
CA GLN A 123 19.87 2.85 12.58
C GLN A 123 20.37 2.71 11.13
N ARG A 124 20.98 1.57 10.80
CA ARG A 124 21.45 1.28 9.43
C ARG A 124 20.30 1.03 8.48
N SER A 125 19.22 0.38 8.92
CA SER A 125 18.02 0.17 8.11
C SER A 125 17.35 1.50 7.76
N HIS A 126 17.19 2.40 8.74
CA HIS A 126 16.68 3.75 8.47
C HIS A 126 17.61 4.55 7.57
N LYS A 127 18.94 4.37 7.72
CA LYS A 127 19.92 5.00 6.84
C LYS A 127 19.80 4.52 5.40
N LEU A 128 19.60 3.21 5.16
CA LEU A 128 19.37 2.68 3.82
C LEU A 128 18.13 3.31 3.20
N LYS A 129 16.96 3.26 3.87
CA LYS A 129 15.72 3.90 3.39
C LYS A 129 15.95 5.35 2.95
N ARG A 130 16.54 6.16 3.83
CA ARG A 130 16.83 7.58 3.55
C ARG A 130 17.81 7.78 2.39
N VAL A 131 18.84 6.95 2.30
CA VAL A 131 19.85 7.02 1.23
C VAL A 131 19.24 6.65 -0.11
N THR A 132 18.45 5.58 -0.17
CA THR A 132 17.71 5.15 -1.36
C THR A 132 16.79 6.27 -1.82
N ARG A 133 15.88 6.75 -0.95
CA ARG A 133 14.94 7.82 -1.31
C ARG A 133 15.63 9.09 -1.83
N LYS A 134 16.70 9.51 -1.16
CA LYS A 134 17.48 10.69 -1.57
C LYS A 134 18.13 10.51 -2.95
N TYR A 135 18.76 9.37 -3.20
CA TYR A 135 19.59 9.20 -4.41
C TYR A 135 18.82 8.68 -5.62
N ALA A 136 17.79 7.88 -5.37
CA ALA A 136 16.81 7.48 -6.37
C ALA A 136 15.77 8.58 -6.65
N ASN A 137 15.92 9.77 -6.03
CA ASN A 137 15.02 10.89 -6.26
C ASN A 137 13.54 10.51 -5.98
N CYS A 138 13.29 9.63 -5.02
CA CYS A 138 11.93 9.19 -4.69
C CYS A 138 11.05 10.30 -4.12
N ASP A 139 11.67 11.42 -3.73
CA ASP A 139 10.99 12.64 -3.29
C ASP A 139 10.96 13.72 -4.40
N LYS A 140 11.45 13.39 -5.62
CA LYS A 140 11.54 14.24 -6.82
C LYS A 140 10.78 13.66 -8.03
N LEU A 141 10.06 12.56 -7.87
CA LEU A 141 8.84 12.35 -8.64
C LEU A 141 7.96 13.55 -8.26
N GLU A 142 7.79 14.49 -9.18
CA GLU A 142 7.19 15.79 -8.91
C GLU A 142 5.81 15.63 -8.25
N THR A 143 5.75 15.77 -6.93
CA THR A 143 4.61 16.42 -6.29
C THR A 143 4.73 17.88 -6.65
N THR A 144 4.20 18.26 -7.81
CA THR A 144 3.64 19.60 -7.96
C THR A 144 2.79 19.84 -6.72
N ALA A 145 2.95 20.98 -6.06
CA ALA A 145 2.07 21.36 -4.96
C ALA A 145 0.69 21.63 -5.55
N THR A 146 -0.02 20.56 -5.89
CA THR A 146 -1.41 20.53 -6.31
C THR A 146 -2.25 20.71 -5.06
N ALA A 147 -3.39 21.36 -5.22
CA ALA A 147 -4.28 21.58 -4.10
C ALA A 147 -4.55 20.24 -3.43
N GLN A 148 -4.26 20.15 -2.14
CA GLN A 148 -4.57 18.95 -1.37
C GLN A 148 -6.08 18.92 -1.20
N TYR A 149 -6.67 17.76 -1.46
CA TYR A 149 -8.06 17.53 -1.12
C TYR A 149 -8.11 16.55 0.03
N ARG A 150 -9.20 16.62 0.78
CA ARG A 150 -9.44 15.83 1.97
C ARG A 150 -10.87 15.33 1.96
N CYS A 151 -11.05 14.17 2.57
CA CYS A 151 -12.33 13.50 2.69
C CYS A 151 -12.42 12.93 4.12
N ASP A 152 -13.20 13.59 4.97
CA ASP A 152 -13.44 13.17 6.36
C ASP A 152 -14.65 12.26 6.43
N PHE A 153 -14.44 10.99 6.82
CA PHE A 153 -15.48 9.98 6.85
C PHE A 153 -16.52 10.25 7.91
N VAL A 154 -17.78 10.25 7.47
CA VAL A 154 -18.96 10.27 8.31
C VAL A 154 -19.66 8.90 8.29
N PRO A 155 -20.39 8.55 9.36
CA PRO A 155 -21.16 7.32 9.43
C PRO A 155 -22.22 7.20 8.32
N GLY A 156 -22.24 6.06 7.64
CA GLY A 156 -23.35 5.62 6.80
C GLY A 156 -24.27 4.71 7.60
N SER A 157 -24.02 3.40 7.52
CA SER A 157 -24.76 2.40 8.32
C SER A 157 -24.06 2.02 9.62
N ILE A 158 -22.79 2.38 9.80
CA ILE A 158 -22.01 2.09 11.01
C ILE A 158 -21.17 3.28 11.47
N PRO A 159 -20.81 3.37 12.77
CA PRO A 159 -19.85 4.36 13.26
C PRO A 159 -18.47 4.13 12.66
N VAL A 160 -17.88 5.20 12.13
CA VAL A 160 -16.53 5.21 11.59
C VAL A 160 -15.80 6.48 11.99
N THR A 161 -14.48 6.42 11.96
CA THR A 161 -13.61 7.59 11.93
C THR A 161 -12.56 7.37 10.86
N GLY A 162 -12.06 8.46 10.29
CA GLY A 162 -11.03 8.34 9.28
C GLY A 162 -10.99 9.56 8.40
N THR A 163 -9.82 9.78 7.84
CA THR A 163 -9.58 10.82 6.85
C THR A 163 -8.74 10.20 5.77
N ILE A 164 -9.07 10.54 4.53
CA ILE A 164 -8.19 10.33 3.40
C ILE A 164 -7.87 11.67 2.75
N HIS A 165 -6.70 11.72 2.15
CA HIS A 165 -6.18 12.83 1.39
C HIS A 165 -6.06 12.40 -0.07
N LEU A 166 -6.27 13.35 -0.96
CA LEU A 166 -6.07 13.19 -2.39
C LEU A 166 -5.08 14.27 -2.83
N GLU A 167 -4.14 13.87 -3.66
CA GLU A 167 -3.23 14.80 -4.32
C GLU A 167 -2.85 14.28 -5.70
N GLU A 168 -2.53 15.18 -6.61
CA GLU A 168 -2.01 14.76 -7.91
C GLU A 168 -0.53 14.37 -7.74
N ARG A 169 -0.17 13.22 -8.29
CA ARG A 169 1.21 12.72 -8.29
C ARG A 169 1.62 12.26 -9.67
N MET A 170 2.90 12.47 -9.97
CA MET A 170 3.60 11.78 -11.04
C MET A 170 4.18 10.48 -10.50
N ILE A 171 3.72 9.33 -10.99
CA ILE A 171 4.31 8.01 -10.70
C ILE A 171 4.73 7.40 -12.04
N ASP A 172 6.01 7.05 -12.18
CA ASP A 172 6.60 6.52 -13.42
C ASP A 172 6.30 7.35 -14.68
N GLY A 173 6.26 8.67 -14.54
CA GLY A 173 5.97 9.59 -15.64
C GLY A 173 4.49 9.68 -16.03
N VAL A 174 3.60 9.03 -15.28
CA VAL A 174 2.14 9.12 -15.44
C VAL A 174 1.58 10.04 -14.35
N LEU A 175 0.84 11.06 -14.76
CA LEU A 175 0.05 11.89 -13.85
C LEU A 175 -1.22 11.15 -13.44
N GLY A 176 -1.55 11.18 -12.16
CA GLY A 176 -2.80 10.64 -11.63
C GLY A 176 -3.08 11.18 -10.22
N VAL A 177 -4.17 10.72 -9.63
CA VAL A 177 -4.58 11.11 -8.27
C VAL A 177 -4.24 9.99 -7.30
N HIS A 178 -3.47 10.34 -6.28
CA HIS A 178 -3.12 9.45 -5.17
C HIS A 178 -4.08 9.67 -4.00
N PHE A 179 -4.85 8.64 -3.66
CA PHE A 179 -5.73 8.57 -2.50
C PHE A 179 -5.00 7.85 -1.38
N TYR A 180 -4.81 8.51 -0.23
CA TYR A 180 -4.11 7.91 0.89
C TYR A 180 -4.71 8.29 2.25
N GLY A 181 -4.68 7.36 3.19
CA GLY A 181 -5.15 7.61 4.55
C GLY A 181 -5.64 6.36 5.25
N THR A 182 -6.56 6.54 6.20
CA THR A 182 -7.08 5.44 7.01
C THR A 182 -8.54 5.67 7.36
N ILE A 183 -9.31 4.60 7.30
CA ILE A 183 -10.67 4.52 7.85
C ILE A 183 -10.73 3.37 8.86
N GLN A 184 -11.41 3.58 9.99
CA GLN A 184 -11.51 2.60 11.06
C GLN A 184 -12.89 2.65 11.73
N SER A 185 -13.33 1.51 12.25
CA SER A 185 -14.53 1.40 13.10
C SER A 185 -14.15 0.91 14.49
N GLY A 186 -14.63 1.60 15.54
CA GLY A 186 -14.26 1.31 16.93
C GLY A 186 -14.88 0.04 17.51
N ASP A 187 -16.02 -0.41 16.96
CA ASP A 187 -16.86 -1.45 17.59
C ASP A 187 -16.99 -2.72 16.72
N GLY A 188 -16.02 -3.01 15.85
CA GLY A 188 -16.08 -4.18 14.96
C GLY A 188 -17.08 -4.04 13.81
N GLY A 189 -17.43 -2.79 13.43
CA GLY A 189 -18.38 -2.53 12.35
C GLY A 189 -17.87 -2.92 10.96
N PHE A 190 -16.56 -2.99 10.76
CA PHE A 190 -15.99 -3.55 9.54
C PHE A 190 -15.70 -5.04 9.70
N THR A 191 -16.18 -5.83 8.76
CA THR A 191 -15.69 -7.20 8.57
C THR A 191 -14.27 -7.16 7.99
N ASP A 192 -13.42 -8.09 8.38
CA ASP A 192 -12.13 -8.25 7.72
C ASP A 192 -12.34 -8.79 6.29
N GLY A 193 -11.57 -8.27 5.33
CA GLY A 193 -11.72 -8.65 3.92
C GLY A 193 -11.67 -7.46 2.97
N LYS A 194 -12.13 -7.68 1.75
CA LYS A 194 -12.22 -6.65 0.70
C LYS A 194 -13.56 -5.93 0.77
N HIS A 195 -13.50 -4.64 0.52
CA HIS A 195 -14.64 -3.73 0.53
C HIS A 195 -14.58 -2.81 -0.68
N GLY A 196 -15.69 -2.69 -1.41
CA GLY A 196 -15.82 -1.76 -2.52
C GLY A 196 -15.60 -0.32 -2.09
N PHE A 197 -14.91 0.44 -2.93
CA PHE A 197 -14.48 1.80 -2.65
C PHE A 197 -14.60 2.63 -3.92
N HIS A 198 -15.52 3.60 -3.94
CA HIS A 198 -15.86 4.32 -5.17
C HIS A 198 -16.01 5.82 -4.93
N VAL A 199 -15.65 6.62 -5.93
CA VAL A 199 -16.11 8.00 -6.05
C VAL A 199 -17.51 7.98 -6.64
N HIS A 200 -18.43 8.69 -5.99
CA HIS A 200 -19.82 8.83 -6.36
C HIS A 200 -20.11 10.21 -6.97
N SER A 201 -21.22 10.35 -7.68
CA SER A 201 -21.49 11.52 -8.52
C SER A 201 -21.71 12.84 -7.75
N SER A 202 -22.19 12.79 -6.52
CA SER A 202 -22.49 13.95 -5.67
C SER A 202 -21.61 13.98 -4.43
N GLY A 203 -21.31 15.17 -3.90
CA GLY A 203 -20.64 15.38 -2.61
C GLY A 203 -21.59 15.42 -1.40
N ASP A 204 -22.87 15.05 -1.55
CA ASP A 204 -23.86 15.09 -0.47
C ASP A 204 -23.82 13.83 0.43
N PRO A 205 -23.36 13.92 1.70
CA PRO A 205 -23.31 12.79 2.61
C PRO A 205 -24.67 12.43 3.25
N SER A 206 -25.75 13.13 2.88
CA SER A 206 -27.08 12.93 3.47
C SER A 206 -27.61 11.50 3.28
N ASN A 207 -28.67 11.19 4.04
CA ASN A 207 -29.41 9.92 3.92
C ASN A 207 -28.51 8.69 4.06
N LYS A 208 -27.60 8.70 5.04
CA LYS A 208 -26.64 7.61 5.29
C LYS A 208 -25.85 7.27 4.01
N CYS A 209 -25.23 8.29 3.43
CA CYS A 209 -24.45 8.20 2.19
C CYS A 209 -25.26 7.97 0.90
N ALA A 210 -26.59 7.88 0.94
CA ALA A 210 -27.40 7.76 -0.27
C ALA A 210 -27.42 9.05 -1.11
N GLY A 211 -27.25 10.23 -0.48
CA GLY A 211 -27.17 11.53 -1.16
C GLY A 211 -26.05 11.65 -2.20
N HIS A 212 -25.01 10.81 -2.07
CA HIS A 212 -23.91 10.76 -3.02
C HIS A 212 -24.32 10.25 -4.41
N GLY A 213 -25.50 9.64 -4.58
CA GLY A 213 -25.96 9.14 -5.88
C GLY A 213 -25.26 7.86 -6.30
N GLY A 214 -25.16 7.59 -7.61
CA GLY A 214 -24.44 6.44 -8.17
C GLY A 214 -22.93 6.66 -8.26
N HIS A 215 -22.20 5.69 -8.81
CA HIS A 215 -20.77 5.85 -9.09
C HIS A 215 -20.57 7.02 -10.06
N PHE A 216 -19.44 7.72 -9.94
CA PHE A 216 -19.14 8.84 -10.82
C PHE A 216 -18.74 8.32 -12.21
N ALA A 217 -19.55 8.65 -13.22
CA ALA A 217 -19.22 8.47 -14.62
C ALA A 217 -19.01 9.84 -15.29
N SER A 218 -17.94 9.99 -16.07
CA SER A 218 -17.70 11.22 -16.85
C SER A 218 -18.46 11.23 -18.19
N ALA A 219 -18.89 10.06 -18.67
CA ALA A 219 -19.69 9.88 -19.87
C ALA A 219 -20.80 8.83 -19.66
N SER A 220 -21.88 8.92 -20.45
CA SER A 220 -23.08 8.08 -20.28
C SER A 220 -22.94 6.63 -20.72
N ASP A 221 -21.92 6.33 -21.51
CA ASP A 221 -21.62 4.99 -22.04
C ASP A 221 -20.73 4.16 -21.10
N GLN A 222 -20.26 4.76 -20.01
CA GLN A 222 -19.49 4.07 -18.98
C GLN A 222 -20.37 3.10 -18.22
N ILE A 223 -19.86 1.89 -18.03
CA ILE A 223 -20.47 0.86 -17.20
C ILE A 223 -19.55 0.59 -16.01
N HIS A 224 -20.08 0.00 -14.94
CA HIS A 224 -19.21 -0.42 -13.84
C HIS A 224 -18.19 -1.48 -14.28
N GLY A 225 -16.98 -1.44 -13.75
CA GLY A 225 -15.96 -2.43 -14.05
C GLY A 225 -14.80 -2.43 -13.05
N PRO A 226 -13.81 -3.31 -13.25
CA PRO A 226 -12.68 -3.40 -12.34
C PRO A 226 -11.82 -2.14 -12.45
N TYR A 227 -11.20 -1.75 -11.34
CA TYR A 227 -10.27 -0.61 -11.25
C TYR A 227 -9.24 -0.52 -12.39
N THR A 228 -8.75 -1.65 -12.87
CA THR A 228 -7.72 -1.71 -13.91
C THR A 228 -8.25 -1.52 -15.34
N ALA A 229 -9.57 -1.49 -15.54
CA ALA A 229 -10.17 -1.32 -16.86
C ALA A 229 -10.01 0.13 -17.37
N PRO A 230 -9.89 0.32 -18.70
CA PRO A 230 -9.99 1.66 -19.29
C PRO A 230 -11.45 2.13 -19.33
N LEU A 231 -11.67 3.45 -19.51
CA LEU A 231 -12.99 3.94 -19.93
C LEU A 231 -13.30 3.45 -21.36
N PRO A 232 -14.56 3.12 -21.70
CA PRO A 232 -15.77 3.18 -20.88
C PRO A 232 -16.09 1.86 -20.12
N ASP A 233 -15.16 0.91 -20.06
CA ASP A 233 -15.33 -0.40 -19.40
C ASP A 233 -15.22 -0.35 -17.86
N ARG A 234 -15.17 0.86 -17.29
CA ARG A 234 -15.43 1.17 -15.88
C ARG A 234 -16.04 2.57 -15.79
N HIS A 235 -16.68 2.90 -14.67
CA HIS A 235 -16.94 4.30 -14.36
C HIS A 235 -15.63 4.99 -13.96
N ALA A 236 -15.52 6.29 -14.21
CA ALA A 236 -14.36 7.07 -13.78
C ALA A 236 -14.10 6.93 -12.26
N GLY A 237 -15.16 6.86 -11.45
CA GLY A 237 -15.08 6.72 -10.00
C GLY A 237 -14.86 5.31 -9.45
N ASP A 238 -14.73 4.28 -10.29
CA ASP A 238 -14.52 2.90 -9.84
C ASP A 238 -13.07 2.70 -9.40
N LEU A 239 -12.81 2.75 -8.08
CA LEU A 239 -11.48 2.56 -7.48
C LEU A 239 -11.22 1.10 -7.03
N GLY A 240 -12.22 0.22 -7.19
CA GLY A 240 -12.15 -1.19 -6.85
C GLY A 240 -12.25 -1.45 -5.34
N ASN A 241 -11.36 -2.31 -4.83
CA ASN A 241 -11.44 -2.82 -3.47
C ASN A 241 -10.32 -2.31 -2.58
N VAL A 242 -10.65 -2.03 -1.32
CA VAL A 242 -9.68 -1.81 -0.24
C VAL A 242 -9.81 -2.92 0.80
N VAL A 243 -8.71 -3.21 1.51
CA VAL A 243 -8.65 -4.32 2.47
C VAL A 243 -8.76 -3.80 3.90
N VAL A 244 -9.77 -4.29 4.61
CA VAL A 244 -9.91 -4.14 6.05
C VAL A 244 -9.17 -5.27 6.75
N ASN A 245 -8.42 -4.91 7.79
CA ASN A 245 -7.83 -5.85 8.72
C ASN A 245 -7.91 -5.29 10.13
N ASN A 246 -8.43 -6.07 11.07
CA ASN A 246 -8.61 -5.68 12.47
C ASN A 246 -9.40 -4.36 12.61
N GLY A 247 -10.50 -4.23 11.86
CA GLY A 247 -11.41 -3.07 11.96
C GLY A 247 -10.87 -1.76 11.35
N ALA A 248 -9.76 -1.80 10.61
CA ALA A 248 -9.20 -0.64 9.91
C ALA A 248 -8.84 -0.97 8.46
N ALA A 249 -9.13 -0.04 7.55
CA ALA A 249 -8.67 -0.07 6.17
C ALA A 249 -7.63 1.04 5.97
N HIS A 250 -6.46 0.66 5.44
CA HIS A 250 -5.45 1.60 4.97
C HIS A 250 -5.66 1.84 3.49
N ILE A 251 -5.89 3.09 3.12
CA ILE A 251 -6.15 3.51 1.75
C ILE A 251 -4.81 3.96 1.16
N ASP A 252 -4.47 3.39 0.01
CA ASP A 252 -3.28 3.70 -0.79
C ASP A 252 -3.59 3.30 -2.24
N ILE A 253 -4.18 4.22 -3.02
CA ILE A 253 -4.68 3.97 -4.38
C ILE A 253 -4.18 5.08 -5.30
N PHE A 254 -3.58 4.74 -6.44
CA PHE A 254 -3.16 5.72 -7.45
C PHE A 254 -3.91 5.52 -8.76
N ASP A 255 -4.89 6.38 -9.04
CA ASP A 255 -5.73 6.29 -10.23
C ASP A 255 -5.34 7.33 -11.29
N LYS A 256 -5.20 6.87 -12.54
CA LYS A 256 -4.78 7.71 -13.68
C LYS A 256 -5.95 8.26 -14.52
N ILE A 257 -7.19 7.90 -14.19
CA ILE A 257 -8.39 8.32 -14.93
C ILE A 257 -9.03 9.53 -14.25
N VAL A 258 -9.23 9.47 -12.94
CA VAL A 258 -9.75 10.60 -12.19
C VAL A 258 -8.76 11.77 -12.16
N SER A 259 -9.28 12.98 -12.01
CA SER A 259 -8.48 14.21 -12.01
C SER A 259 -8.87 15.15 -10.88
N LEU A 260 -7.93 15.99 -10.44
CA LEU A 260 -8.19 17.13 -9.55
C LEU A 260 -8.14 18.48 -10.29
N ASP A 261 -7.99 18.47 -11.62
CA ASP A 261 -8.20 19.64 -12.48
C ASP A 261 -9.69 19.92 -12.65
N GLU A 262 -10.14 21.09 -12.19
CA GLU A 262 -11.53 21.55 -12.28
C GLU A 262 -12.07 21.61 -13.73
N ASN A 263 -11.18 21.62 -14.73
CA ASN A 263 -11.55 21.61 -16.16
C ASN A 263 -11.64 20.20 -16.76
N SER A 264 -11.23 19.16 -16.03
CA SER A 264 -11.30 17.77 -16.51
C SER A 264 -12.74 17.24 -16.43
N PRO A 265 -13.23 16.49 -17.45
CA PRO A 265 -14.50 15.79 -17.34
C PRO A 265 -14.48 14.71 -16.25
N GLU A 266 -13.30 14.21 -15.87
CA GLU A 266 -13.06 13.25 -14.78
C GLU A 266 -12.74 13.93 -13.44
N TYR A 267 -13.02 15.23 -13.30
CA TYR A 267 -12.81 15.96 -12.05
C TYR A 267 -13.61 15.36 -10.88
N VAL A 268 -12.92 15.01 -9.80
CA VAL A 268 -13.52 14.40 -8.60
C VAL A 268 -13.68 15.33 -7.40
N GLY A 269 -13.17 16.56 -7.47
CA GLY A 269 -13.42 17.52 -6.39
C GLY A 269 -14.92 17.86 -6.26
N ASN A 270 -15.37 18.12 -5.04
CA ASN A 270 -16.79 18.31 -4.66
C ASN A 270 -17.70 17.08 -4.89
N ARG A 271 -17.13 15.93 -5.23
CA ARG A 271 -17.83 14.64 -5.23
C ARG A 271 -17.69 13.96 -3.88
N GLY A 272 -18.17 12.73 -3.76
CA GLY A 272 -18.03 11.97 -2.52
C GLY A 272 -17.42 10.61 -2.73
N ILE A 273 -16.87 10.05 -1.67
CA ILE A 273 -16.33 8.69 -1.65
C ILE A 273 -17.25 7.85 -0.78
N VAL A 274 -17.53 6.63 -1.22
CA VAL A 274 -18.34 5.66 -0.47
C VAL A 274 -17.52 4.40 -0.22
N PHE A 275 -17.52 3.96 1.03
CA PHE A 275 -16.95 2.70 1.49
C PHE A 275 -18.09 1.70 1.70
N HIS A 276 -18.03 0.58 0.99
CA HIS A 276 -19.10 -0.42 0.92
C HIS A 276 -18.89 -1.60 1.87
N ALA A 277 -19.95 -2.38 2.09
CA ALA A 277 -19.95 -3.48 3.04
C ALA A 277 -19.34 -4.78 2.51
N LEU A 278 -19.35 -5.00 1.20
CA LEU A 278 -18.90 -6.22 0.54
C LEU A 278 -17.83 -5.90 -0.50
N GLU A 279 -17.15 -6.95 -0.96
CA GLU A 279 -16.24 -6.89 -2.10
C GLU A 279 -16.99 -6.42 -3.35
N ASP A 280 -16.37 -5.50 -4.08
CA ASP A 280 -16.73 -5.16 -5.45
C ASP A 280 -16.26 -6.28 -6.39
N ASP A 281 -17.20 -6.89 -7.12
CA ASP A 281 -16.95 -7.97 -8.06
C ASP A 281 -16.37 -7.53 -9.42
N GLY A 282 -16.35 -6.22 -9.71
CA GLY A 282 -15.83 -5.66 -10.95
C GLY A 282 -16.67 -5.96 -12.18
N ASN A 283 -17.95 -6.27 -12.04
CA ASN A 283 -18.90 -6.52 -13.13
C ASN A 283 -18.46 -7.64 -14.12
N PRO A 284 -18.28 -8.89 -13.65
CA PRO A 284 -17.78 -9.96 -14.49
C PRO A 284 -18.69 -10.29 -15.68
N GLU A 285 -20.00 -10.04 -15.55
CA GLU A 285 -21.00 -10.26 -16.61
C GLU A 285 -21.13 -9.07 -17.58
N ARG A 286 -20.37 -7.97 -17.36
CA ARG A 286 -20.43 -6.73 -18.16
C ARG A 286 -21.84 -6.16 -18.29
N SER A 287 -22.64 -6.25 -17.23
CA SER A 287 -23.99 -5.67 -17.20
C SER A 287 -23.91 -4.14 -17.12
N PRO A 288 -24.65 -3.39 -17.96
CA PRO A 288 -24.61 -1.92 -17.96
C PRO A 288 -25.28 -1.30 -16.72
N THR A 289 -25.97 -2.10 -15.93
CA THR A 289 -26.67 -1.65 -14.71
C THR A 289 -25.98 -2.11 -13.42
N SER A 290 -24.89 -2.86 -13.55
CA SER A 290 -24.13 -3.32 -12.38
C SER A 290 -23.51 -2.15 -11.63
N THR A 291 -23.37 -2.34 -10.32
CA THR A 291 -22.62 -1.45 -9.41
C THR A 291 -21.66 -2.27 -8.53
N GLY A 292 -21.25 -3.45 -9.01
CA GLY A 292 -20.19 -4.25 -8.39
C GLY A 292 -20.65 -5.16 -7.26
N ASN A 293 -21.95 -5.26 -6.98
CA ASN A 293 -22.52 -6.05 -5.89
C ASN A 293 -21.88 -5.79 -4.50
N ALA A 294 -21.28 -4.62 -4.30
CA ALA A 294 -20.54 -4.24 -3.08
C ALA A 294 -21.45 -4.04 -1.84
N GLY A 295 -22.77 -4.18 -1.97
CA GLY A 295 -23.71 -4.11 -0.86
C GLY A 295 -23.86 -2.72 -0.24
N PRO A 296 -24.36 -2.65 1.02
CA PRO A 296 -24.67 -1.38 1.70
C PRO A 296 -23.51 -0.40 1.81
N ARG A 297 -23.84 0.90 1.90
CA ARG A 297 -22.88 1.99 2.15
C ARG A 297 -22.58 2.05 3.64
N LEU A 298 -21.37 1.68 4.04
CA LEU A 298 -20.95 1.68 5.44
C LEU A 298 -20.58 3.07 5.92
N ALA A 299 -19.86 3.81 5.08
CA ALA A 299 -19.36 5.14 5.36
C ALA A 299 -19.17 5.94 4.08
N CYS A 300 -19.09 7.26 4.22
CA CYS A 300 -18.81 8.15 3.09
C CYS A 300 -18.18 9.45 3.55
N CYS A 301 -17.69 10.23 2.61
CA CYS A 301 -17.22 11.58 2.83
C CYS A 301 -17.36 12.43 1.57
N ALA A 302 -17.42 13.74 1.73
CA ALA A 302 -17.31 14.69 0.64
C ALA A 302 -15.82 15.02 0.40
N ILE A 303 -15.40 15.05 -0.86
CA ILE A 303 -14.07 15.48 -1.28
C ILE A 303 -14.06 17.01 -1.31
N THR A 304 -13.35 17.62 -0.35
CA THR A 304 -13.21 19.07 -0.24
C THR A 304 -11.75 19.46 -0.44
N LYS A 305 -11.52 20.63 -1.04
CA LYS A 305 -10.19 21.23 -1.12
C LYS A 305 -9.77 21.68 0.29
N ASP A 306 -8.58 21.27 0.74
CA ASP A 306 -7.97 21.73 1.99
C ASP A 306 -7.60 23.23 1.95
#